data_AF-A0A7S0YY89-F1
#
_entry.id   AF-A0A7S0YY89-F1
#
_cell.length_a   1.000
_cell.length_b   1.000
_cell.length_c   1.000
_cell.angle_alpha   90.00
_cell.angle_beta   90.00
_cell.angle_gamma   90.00
#
_symmetry.space_group_name_H-M   'P 1'
#
loop_
_entity.id
_entity.type
_entity.pdbx_description
1 polymer ?
#
loop_
_entity_poly.entity_id
_entity_poly.type
_entity_poly.pdbx_seq_one_letter_code
_entity_poly.pdbx_strand_id
1 'polypeptide(L)'
;PWPYGDMPVLVATSRPLPPSASALPHVKAVGGKIEDMVRAAREAAGGKNVYVDGGSLVRQCMDSGVVDRVTVSLVPVVLGKGVSLFGGVERRRQMKTVGHRSIGG
;
A
#
# COMPACT_ATOMS: atom_id res chain seq x y z
N PRO A 1 -16.17 5.41 13.22
CA PRO A 1 -15.32 6.52 12.72
C PRO A 1 -14.38 5.99 11.64
N TRP A 2 -14.02 6.81 10.64
CA TRP A 2 -13.06 6.42 9.60
C TRP A 2 -11.64 6.35 10.20
N PRO A 3 -10.91 5.22 10.08
CA PRO A 3 -9.65 5.01 10.81
C PRO A 3 -8.51 5.91 10.34
N TYR A 4 -8.56 6.42 9.11
CA TYR A 4 -7.51 7.28 8.55
C TYR A 4 -7.74 8.77 8.78
N GLY A 5 -8.86 9.16 9.42
CA GLY A 5 -9.19 10.57 9.67
C GLY A 5 -9.09 11.42 8.41
N ASP A 6 -8.30 12.49 8.48
CA ASP A 6 -8.11 13.45 7.38
C ASP A 6 -6.97 13.09 6.42
N MET A 7 -6.33 11.92 6.58
CA MET A 7 -5.27 11.48 5.70
C MET A 7 -5.83 11.24 4.28
N PRO A 8 -5.20 11.79 3.22
CA PRO A 8 -5.59 11.49 1.86
C PRO A 8 -5.46 10.00 1.55
N VAL A 9 -6.53 9.39 1.05
CA VAL A 9 -6.56 7.98 0.63
C VAL A 9 -6.93 7.92 -0.85
N LEU A 10 -6.02 7.38 -1.65
CA LEU A 10 -6.20 7.19 -3.08
C LEU A 10 -6.44 5.70 -3.35
N VAL A 11 -7.61 5.38 -3.88
CA VAL A 11 -8.05 4.01 -4.13
C VAL A 11 -7.77 3.68 -5.59
N ALA A 12 -6.85 2.75 -5.85
CA ALA A 12 -6.56 2.26 -7.18
C ALA A 12 -7.72 1.38 -7.71
N THR A 13 -8.59 1.96 -8.55
CA THR A 13 -9.77 1.26 -9.08
C THR A 13 -10.26 1.88 -10.39
N SER A 14 -10.75 1.05 -11.30
CA SER A 14 -11.51 1.48 -12.49
C SER A 14 -13.02 1.56 -12.22
N ARG A 15 -13.49 1.04 -11.08
CA ARG A 15 -14.90 1.03 -10.70
C ARG A 15 -15.24 2.27 -9.86
N PRO A 16 -16.49 2.78 -9.94
CA PRO A 16 -16.98 3.80 -9.03
C PRO A 16 -16.78 3.40 -7.57
N LEU A 17 -16.43 4.37 -6.72
CA LEU A 17 -16.41 4.14 -5.28
C LEU A 17 -17.84 3.93 -4.77
N PRO A 18 -18.03 3.01 -3.79
CA PRO A 18 -19.33 2.89 -3.13
C PRO A 18 -19.67 4.20 -2.38
N PRO A 19 -20.96 4.51 -2.16
CA PRO A 19 -21.39 5.74 -1.48
C PRO A 19 -20.70 5.99 -0.13
N SER A 20 -20.42 4.92 0.62
CA SER A 20 -19.73 5.00 1.91
C SER A 20 -18.29 5.53 1.81
N ALA A 21 -17.62 5.31 0.67
CA ALA A 21 -16.27 5.78 0.43
C ALA A 21 -16.26 7.13 -0.31
N SER A 22 -17.15 7.33 -1.28
CA SER A 22 -17.23 8.60 -2.03
C SER A 22 -17.75 9.77 -1.19
N ALA A 23 -18.50 9.50 -0.11
CA ALA A 23 -18.92 10.53 0.84
C ALA A 23 -17.77 11.05 1.73
N LEU A 24 -16.61 10.37 1.75
CA LEU A 24 -15.47 10.78 2.56
C LEU A 24 -14.63 11.82 1.78
N PRO A 25 -14.40 13.03 2.34
CA PRO A 25 -13.79 14.14 1.59
C PRO A 25 -12.34 13.86 1.17
N HIS A 26 -11.63 13.00 1.90
CA HIS A 26 -10.23 12.68 1.68
C HIS A 26 -10.01 11.37 0.90
N VAL A 27 -11.08 10.72 0.43
CA VAL A 27 -11.00 9.46 -0.33
C VAL A 27 -11.31 9.71 -1.80
N LYS A 28 -10.40 9.32 -2.70
CA LYS A 28 -10.58 9.49 -4.15
C LYS A 28 -10.18 8.24 -4.91
N ALA A 29 -10.92 7.91 -5.96
CA ALA A 29 -10.48 6.87 -6.90
C ALA A 29 -9.38 7.42 -7.83
N VAL A 30 -8.39 6.59 -8.10
CA VAL A 30 -7.35 6.85 -9.10
C VAL A 30 -7.16 5.61 -9.97
N GLY A 31 -6.65 5.82 -11.18
CA GLY A 31 -6.35 4.76 -12.13
C GLY A 31 -5.25 5.17 -13.08
N GLY A 32 -4.83 4.23 -13.92
CA GLY A 32 -3.72 4.40 -14.85
C GLY A 32 -2.50 3.59 -14.43
N LYS A 33 -1.31 4.05 -14.84
CA LYS A 33 -0.04 3.38 -14.52
C LYS A 33 0.30 3.57 -13.04
N ILE A 34 1.06 2.62 -12.49
CA ILE A 34 1.48 2.64 -11.07
C ILE A 34 2.26 3.91 -10.76
N GLU A 35 3.14 4.33 -11.66
CA GLU A 35 3.98 5.51 -11.52
C GLU A 35 3.14 6.79 -11.43
N ASP A 36 2.05 6.88 -12.20
CA ASP A 36 1.13 8.03 -12.19
C ASP A 36 0.32 8.09 -10.89
N MET A 37 -0.19 6.94 -10.43
CA MET A 37 -0.93 6.85 -9.17
C MET A 37 -0.03 7.15 -7.96
N VAL A 38 1.21 6.67 -7.97
CA VAL A 38 2.19 6.98 -6.91
C VAL A 38 2.60 8.44 -6.95
N ARG A 39 2.73 9.06 -8.13
CA ARG A 39 2.98 10.50 -8.25
C ARG A 39 1.83 11.32 -7.64
N ALA A 40 0.59 11.01 -7.98
CA ALA A 40 -0.58 11.66 -7.39
C ALA A 40 -0.64 11.47 -5.86
N ALA A 41 -0.24 10.29 -5.35
CA ALA A 41 -0.16 10.05 -3.92
C ALA A 41 0.93 10.88 -3.23
N ARG A 42 2.10 11.04 -3.86
CA ARG A 42 3.17 11.90 -3.34
C ARG A 42 2.78 13.38 -3.32
N GLU A 43 2.05 13.84 -4.34
CA GLU A 43 1.49 15.19 -4.38
C GLU A 43 0.48 15.41 -3.25
N ALA A 44 -0.47 14.50 -3.07
CA ALA A 44 -1.46 14.56 -2.00
C ALA A 44 -0.83 14.47 -0.60
N ALA A 45 0.29 13.75 -0.46
CA ALA A 45 1.01 13.61 0.80
C ALA A 45 1.73 14.91 1.22
N GLY A 46 1.91 15.89 0.33
CA GLY A 46 2.49 17.19 0.67
C GLY A 46 3.89 17.10 1.27
N GLY A 47 4.75 16.26 0.69
CA GLY A 47 6.12 16.03 1.19
C GLY A 47 6.25 15.00 2.31
N LYS A 48 5.15 14.38 2.75
CA LYS A 48 5.17 13.23 3.66
C LYS A 48 5.34 11.91 2.91
N ASN A 49 5.55 10.82 3.67
CA ASN A 49 5.61 9.47 3.13
C ASN A 49 4.25 9.00 2.61
N VAL A 50 4.26 8.17 1.56
CA VAL A 50 3.08 7.46 1.06
C VAL A 50 3.06 6.04 1.63
N TYR A 51 1.93 5.64 2.21
CA TYR A 51 1.67 4.27 2.61
C TYR A 51 0.93 3.53 1.50
N VAL A 52 1.51 2.43 1.02
CA VAL A 52 0.90 1.57 0.00
C VAL A 52 0.31 0.34 0.69
N ASP A 53 -0.98 0.09 0.46
CA ASP A 53 -1.72 -1.01 1.06
C ASP A 53 -2.47 -1.84 -0.01
N GLY A 54 -2.75 -3.09 0.32
CA GLY A 54 -3.39 -4.07 -0.55
C GLY A 54 -2.39 -4.92 -1.34
N GLY A 55 -2.53 -6.24 -1.25
CA GLY A 55 -1.54 -7.19 -1.75
C GLY A 55 -1.16 -7.00 -3.22
N SER A 56 -2.13 -6.84 -4.12
CA SER A 56 -1.84 -6.64 -5.55
C SER A 56 -1.12 -5.31 -5.82
N LEU A 57 -1.54 -4.22 -5.18
CA LEU A 57 -0.96 -2.90 -5.38
C LEU A 57 0.47 -2.84 -4.84
N VAL A 58 0.72 -3.43 -3.66
CA VAL A 58 2.07 -3.53 -3.08
C VAL A 58 3.02 -4.27 -4.03
N ARG A 59 2.59 -5.39 -4.63
CA ARG A 59 3.42 -6.15 -5.57
C ARG A 59 3.71 -5.37 -6.85
N GLN A 60 2.72 -4.68 -7.41
CA GLN A 60 2.93 -3.83 -8.59
C GLN A 60 3.87 -2.63 -8.28
N CYS A 61 3.80 -2.05 -7.08
CA CYS A 61 4.75 -1.05 -6.61
C CYS A 61 6.16 -1.62 -6.42
N MET A 62 6.28 -2.84 -5.89
CA MET A 62 7.57 -3.55 -5.79
C MET A 62 8.16 -3.79 -7.17
N ASP A 63 7.34 -4.23 -8.13
CA ASP A 63 7.79 -4.41 -9.50
C ASP A 63 8.20 -3.07 -10.10
N SER A 64 7.39 -2.01 -10.09
CA SER A 64 7.80 -0.69 -10.63
C SER A 64 9.07 -0.11 -9.96
N GLY A 65 9.40 -0.54 -8.74
CA GLY A 65 10.64 -0.13 -8.05
C GLY A 65 10.52 1.17 -7.29
N VAL A 66 9.29 1.62 -7.05
CA VAL A 66 8.97 2.85 -6.31
C VAL A 66 8.91 2.65 -4.79
N VAL A 67 9.12 1.42 -4.31
CA VAL A 67 9.08 1.08 -2.88
C VAL A 67 10.43 1.33 -2.24
N ASP A 68 10.46 2.33 -1.35
CA ASP A 68 11.67 2.73 -0.62
C ASP A 68 11.89 1.91 0.67
N ARG A 69 10.81 1.51 1.36
CA ARG A 69 10.87 0.81 2.65
C ARG A 69 9.69 -0.14 2.84
N VAL A 70 9.97 -1.29 3.44
CA VAL A 70 8.96 -2.28 3.83
C VAL A 70 9.10 -2.58 5.31
N THR A 71 7.99 -2.51 6.04
CA THR A 71 7.89 -2.97 7.43
C THR A 71 7.02 -4.21 7.45
N VAL A 72 7.56 -5.35 7.89
CA VAL A 72 6.83 -6.61 7.98
C VAL A 72 6.63 -6.97 9.45
N SER A 73 5.37 -7.02 9.88
CA SER A 73 4.99 -7.62 11.16
C SER A 73 4.65 -9.09 10.93
N LEU A 74 5.51 -9.99 11.42
CA LEU A 74 5.31 -11.42 11.30
C LEU A 74 4.55 -11.96 12.52
N VAL A 75 3.42 -12.62 12.29
CA VAL A 75 2.71 -13.39 13.31
C VAL A 75 3.22 -14.84 13.25
N PRO A 76 3.61 -15.47 14.38
CA PRO A 76 4.21 -16.80 14.39
C PRO A 76 3.18 -17.93 14.18
N VAL A 77 2.45 -17.89 13.07
CA VAL A 77 1.41 -18.85 12.70
C VAL A 77 1.62 -19.30 11.25
N VAL A 78 1.59 -20.61 11.03
CA VAL A 78 1.60 -21.19 9.67
C VAL A 78 0.16 -21.32 9.18
N LEU A 79 -0.25 -20.45 8.25
CA LEU A 79 -1.63 -20.43 7.71
C LEU A 79 -1.90 -21.53 6.66
N GLY A 80 -0.87 -22.17 6.10
CA GLY A 80 -1.00 -23.12 4.99
C GLY A 80 -1.19 -22.42 3.64
N LYS A 81 -2.42 -21.97 3.33
CA LYS A 81 -2.76 -21.30 2.05
C LYS A 81 -3.38 -19.92 2.27
N GLY A 82 -3.24 -19.03 1.30
CA GLY A 82 -3.86 -17.70 1.35
C GLY A 82 -3.29 -16.71 0.35
N VAL A 83 -3.57 -15.43 0.59
CA VAL A 83 -3.01 -14.33 -0.22
C VAL A 83 -1.58 -14.08 0.21
N SER A 84 -0.62 -14.43 -0.65
CA SER A 84 0.81 -14.20 -0.39
C SER A 84 1.14 -12.69 -0.41
N LEU A 85 2.00 -12.21 0.49
CA LEU A 85 2.45 -10.81 0.47
C LEU A 85 3.28 -10.52 -0.79
N PHE A 86 4.28 -11.37 -1.08
CA PHE A 86 5.25 -11.17 -2.18
C PHE A 86 5.06 -12.13 -3.37
N GLY A 87 4.12 -13.06 -3.31
CA GLY A 87 3.90 -14.02 -4.39
C GLY A 87 3.45 -13.35 -5.69
N GLY A 88 4.21 -13.55 -6.77
CA GLY A 88 3.99 -12.93 -8.07
C GLY A 88 4.69 -11.57 -8.27
N VAL A 89 5.64 -11.21 -7.41
CA VAL A 89 6.62 -10.15 -7.72
C VAL A 89 7.66 -10.75 -8.67
N GLU A 90 7.76 -10.20 -9.87
CA GLU A 90 8.61 -10.74 -10.95
C GLU A 90 10.04 -10.18 -10.89
N ARG A 91 10.21 -8.95 -10.40
CA ARG A 91 11.53 -8.31 -10.29
C ARG A 91 12.13 -8.49 -8.90
N ARG A 92 13.32 -9.11 -8.85
CA ARG A 92 14.11 -9.20 -7.61
C ARG A 92 14.37 -7.79 -7.05
N ARG A 93 14.05 -7.58 -5.78
CA ARG A 93 14.38 -6.38 -5.03
C ARG A 93 15.32 -6.72 -3.88
N GLN A 94 16.55 -6.20 -3.94
CA GLN A 94 17.48 -6.32 -2.82
C GLN A 94 17.16 -5.22 -1.80
N MET A 95 16.83 -5.65 -0.58
CA MET A 95 16.53 -4.78 0.55
C MET A 95 17.61 -4.97 1.63
N LYS A 96 17.78 -3.96 2.49
CA LYS A 96 18.63 -4.05 3.69
C LYS A 96 17.73 -3.98 4.91
N THR A 97 17.98 -4.82 5.91
CA THR A 97 17.31 -4.72 7.20
C THR A 97 17.80 -3.47 7.92
N VAL A 98 16.88 -2.58 8.27
CA VAL A 98 17.17 -1.33 9.00
C VAL A 98 16.77 -1.38 10.47
N GLY A 99 16.03 -2.40 10.89
CA GLY A 99 15.62 -2.63 12.27
C GLY A 99 14.74 -3.86 12.41
N HIS A 100 14.71 -4.45 13.61
CA HIS A 100 13.80 -5.54 13.98
C HIS A 100 13.50 -5.45 15.48
N ARG A 101 12.31 -5.91 15.89
CA ARG A 101 11.91 -6.02 17.31
C ARG A 101 10.76 -7.00 17.46
N SER A 102 10.63 -7.62 18.63
CA SER A 102 9.44 -8.38 19.03
C SER A 102 8.40 -7.45 19.66
N ILE A 103 7.12 -7.71 19.41
CA ILE A 103 5.99 -6.90 19.91
C ILE A 103 4.88 -7.87 20.36
N GLY A 104 4.24 -7.59 21.49
CA GLY A 104 3.07 -8.35 21.94
C GLY A 104 3.39 -9.69 22.62
N GLY A 105 4.54 -9.77 23.28
CA GLY A 105 4.83 -10.80 24.29
C GLY A 105 4.43 -10.35 25.69
#